data_AF-A0A075UNE3-F1
#
_entry.id   AF-A0A075UNE3-F1
#
_cell.length_a   1.000
_cell.length_b   1.000
_cell.length_c   1.000
_cell.angle_alpha   90.00
_cell.angle_beta   90.00
_cell.angle_gamma   90.00
#
_symmetry.space_group_name_H-M   'P 1'
#
loop_
_entity.id
_entity.type
_entity.pdbx_description
1 polymer ?
#
loop_
_entity_poly.entity_id
_entity_poly.type
_entity_poly.pdbx_seq_one_letter_code
_entity_poly.pdbx_strand_id
1 'polypeptide(L)'
;MSEGVNAAGARYRGLDDWYREVNRIYLDKNFYRDEFSIFAHLVEVVGGLSLLASEKKKDGVDVNRHVPRAVAWWLALCGKVGIKSVEQMLWWKFPYHCPYCERSVHNNDICWELKEENRGPNWGRLERLGVQNEARRPSSIGAWQRMFGEIYVVDATASYAVIFARFTEELGELGEALRAFRVAPGYFLSEAADLFAWLMNLQNTLESKRKVTLARRGERLDEAFSDSYPGRCRDCGAGVCACPAILQSTLGRIAHELPVGRRVQDVGHYSSSFVSVQDIYTRFDEPVGLTGSTGHDFTFSKEQLNALNGGISQLIQRVIESQESFGSSAASLVNSLHLMGETVRTQRLSNHEVSDVAHEVAALEASDRETVIGLLRQAGIGIIEERLVEAVEDLASG
;
A
#
# COMPACT_ATOMS: atom_id res chain seq x y z
N MET A 1 -1.96 9.59 36.26
CA MET A 1 -1.46 10.98 36.33
C MET A 1 -0.86 11.30 34.98
N SER A 2 -1.64 11.89 34.06
CA SER A 2 -1.12 12.34 32.76
C SER A 2 -0.54 13.74 32.94
N GLU A 3 0.77 13.86 32.87
CA GLU A 3 1.43 15.16 32.73
C GLU A 3 0.79 15.91 31.57
N GLY A 4 0.23 17.08 31.85
CA GLY A 4 -0.38 17.93 30.85
C GLY A 4 0.68 18.30 29.82
N VAL A 5 0.63 17.68 28.65
CA VAL A 5 1.45 18.08 27.50
C VAL A 5 1.16 19.55 27.24
N ASN A 6 2.15 20.38 27.53
CA ASN A 6 2.05 21.83 27.46
C ASN A 6 1.68 22.21 26.01
N ALA A 7 0.49 22.80 25.80
CA ALA A 7 -0.06 23.08 24.46
C ALA A 7 0.87 23.96 23.60
N ALA A 8 1.76 24.73 24.24
CA ALA A 8 2.81 25.51 23.57
C ALA A 8 3.89 24.65 22.89
N GLY A 9 4.17 23.43 23.40
CA GLY A 9 5.17 22.52 22.84
C GLY A 9 4.71 21.75 21.60
N ALA A 10 3.40 21.70 21.33
CA ALA A 10 2.86 20.98 20.17
C ALA A 10 3.09 21.73 18.84
N ARG A 11 3.30 23.06 18.88
CA ARG A 11 3.43 23.91 17.68
C ARG A 11 4.78 23.80 16.93
N TYR A 12 5.77 23.12 17.51
CA TYR A 12 7.13 23.05 16.94
C TYR A 12 7.63 21.61 16.71
N ARG A 13 6.69 20.68 16.49
CA ARG A 13 7.04 19.29 16.18
C ARG A 13 7.55 19.16 14.75
N GLY A 14 8.64 18.41 14.57
CA GLY A 14 9.13 18.03 13.26
C GLY A 14 8.14 17.13 12.53
N LEU A 15 8.28 17.01 11.22
CA LEU A 15 7.44 16.11 10.41
C LEU A 15 7.70 14.64 10.81
N ASP A 16 8.92 14.28 11.22
CA ASP A 16 9.22 12.94 11.74
C ASP A 16 8.56 12.68 13.11
N ASP A 17 8.31 13.71 13.92
CA ASP A 17 7.57 13.56 15.17
C ASP A 17 6.08 13.30 14.89
N TRP A 18 5.52 14.03 13.93
CA TRP A 18 4.15 13.77 13.46
C TRP A 18 4.02 12.38 12.82
N TYR A 19 5.01 11.97 12.05
CA TYR A 19 5.12 10.64 11.46
C TYR A 19 5.00 9.55 12.54
N ARG A 20 5.80 9.65 13.60
CA ARG A 20 5.75 8.69 14.73
C ARG A 20 4.43 8.77 15.48
N GLU A 21 3.93 9.97 15.75
CA GLU A 21 2.69 10.19 16.49
C GLU A 21 1.47 9.58 15.77
N VAL A 22 1.32 9.87 14.47
CA VAL A 22 0.21 9.33 13.67
C VAL A 22 0.29 7.81 13.59
N ASN A 23 1.47 7.25 13.33
CA ASN A 23 1.63 5.79 13.27
C ASN A 23 1.41 5.12 14.62
N ARG A 24 1.76 5.77 15.74
CA ARG A 24 1.44 5.31 17.09
C ARG A 24 -0.07 5.30 17.34
N ILE A 25 -0.77 6.40 17.00
CA ILE A 25 -2.22 6.51 17.17
C ILE A 25 -2.95 5.40 16.42
N TYR A 26 -2.52 5.08 15.20
CA TYR A 26 -3.21 4.12 14.33
C TYR A 26 -2.53 2.74 14.23
N LEU A 27 -1.55 2.45 15.10
CA LEU A 27 -0.68 1.27 15.02
C LEU A 27 -1.48 -0.02 14.83
N ASP A 28 -2.35 -0.35 15.77
CA ASP A 28 -3.12 -1.60 15.76
C ASP A 28 -4.01 -1.72 14.52
N LYS A 29 -4.57 -0.60 14.04
CA LYS A 29 -5.47 -0.60 12.88
C LYS A 29 -4.73 -0.73 11.57
N ASN A 30 -3.56 -0.12 11.47
CA ASN A 30 -2.73 -0.18 10.28
C ASN A 30 -1.91 -1.47 10.22
N PHE A 31 -1.65 -2.13 11.36
CA PHE A 31 -0.94 -3.39 11.41
C PHE A 31 -1.63 -4.47 10.56
N TYR A 32 -2.94 -4.66 10.73
CA TYR A 32 -3.74 -5.66 10.02
C TYR A 32 -4.20 -5.24 8.61
N ARG A 33 -3.90 -4.02 8.17
CA ARG A 33 -4.24 -3.53 6.83
C ARG A 33 -3.03 -3.67 5.93
N ASP A 34 -3.21 -4.12 4.70
CA ASP A 34 -2.18 -4.02 3.68
C ASP A 34 -1.96 -2.55 3.25
N GLU A 35 -0.86 -2.31 2.54
CA GLU A 35 -0.46 -1.01 2.00
C GLU A 35 -1.50 -0.40 1.05
N PHE A 36 -2.19 -1.20 0.24
CA PHE A 36 -3.24 -0.74 -0.67
C PHE A 36 -4.50 -0.31 0.06
N SER A 37 -4.85 -0.97 1.17
CA SER A 37 -5.95 -0.58 2.04
C SER A 37 -5.72 0.81 2.66
N ILE A 38 -4.48 1.13 3.04
CA ILE A 38 -4.13 2.47 3.56
C ILE A 38 -4.08 3.49 2.42
N PHE A 39 -3.51 3.13 1.27
CA PHE A 39 -3.50 3.97 0.09
C PHE A 39 -4.92 4.31 -0.39
N ALA A 40 -5.83 3.34 -0.45
CA ALA A 40 -7.23 3.57 -0.81
C ALA A 40 -7.92 4.56 0.15
N HIS A 41 -7.58 4.52 1.45
CA HIS A 41 -8.07 5.53 2.39
C HIS A 41 -7.46 6.92 2.15
N LEU A 42 -6.18 6.99 1.78
CA LEU A 42 -5.57 8.24 1.31
C LEU A 42 -6.31 8.78 0.08
N VAL A 43 -6.62 7.93 -0.91
CA VAL A 43 -7.43 8.29 -2.09
C VAL A 43 -8.81 8.79 -1.68
N GLU A 44 -9.49 8.15 -0.72
CA GLU A 44 -10.80 8.62 -0.21
C GLU A 44 -10.71 10.04 0.37
N VAL A 45 -9.69 10.30 1.18
CA VAL A 45 -9.48 11.61 1.82
C VAL A 45 -9.13 12.67 0.79
N VAL A 46 -8.25 12.34 -0.16
CA VAL A 46 -7.89 13.18 -1.29
C VAL A 46 -9.09 13.47 -2.18
N GLY A 47 -9.97 12.50 -2.42
CA GLY A 47 -11.21 12.68 -3.15
C GLY A 47 -12.11 13.77 -2.54
N GLY A 48 -12.06 13.98 -1.22
CA GLY A 48 -12.74 15.10 -0.56
C GLY A 48 -12.24 16.49 -0.97
N LEU A 49 -10.97 16.61 -1.42
CA LEU A 49 -10.40 17.85 -1.95
C LEU A 49 -10.97 18.22 -3.33
N SER A 50 -11.66 17.30 -4.03
CA SER A 50 -12.36 17.59 -5.29
C SER A 50 -13.46 18.66 -5.16
N LEU A 51 -13.91 18.97 -3.94
CA LEU A 51 -14.80 20.10 -3.68
C LEU A 51 -14.16 21.44 -4.05
N LEU A 52 -12.83 21.57 -3.95
CA LEU A 52 -12.10 22.75 -4.43
C LEU A 52 -12.13 22.83 -5.94
N ALA A 53 -11.88 21.71 -6.62
CA ALA A 53 -11.83 21.62 -8.07
C ALA A 53 -13.19 21.85 -8.72
N SER A 54 -14.26 21.35 -8.09
CA SER A 54 -15.63 21.48 -8.57
C SER A 54 -16.34 22.75 -8.11
N GLU A 55 -15.71 23.54 -7.23
CA GLU A 55 -16.28 24.73 -6.58
C GLU A 55 -17.62 24.48 -5.85
N LYS A 56 -17.97 23.21 -5.62
CA LYS A 56 -19.20 22.80 -4.94
C LYS A 56 -19.07 23.07 -3.45
N LYS A 57 -20.07 23.77 -2.89
CA LYS A 57 -20.25 23.88 -1.45
C LYS A 57 -21.02 22.66 -0.95
N LYS A 58 -20.52 22.03 0.12
CA LYS A 58 -21.21 20.95 0.82
C LYS A 58 -21.32 21.33 2.30
N ASP A 59 -22.55 21.34 2.81
CA ASP A 59 -22.80 21.72 4.20
C ASP A 59 -22.03 20.83 5.16
N GLY A 60 -21.43 21.45 6.19
CA GLY A 60 -20.64 20.76 7.21
C GLY A 60 -19.25 20.30 6.76
N VAL A 61 -18.83 20.56 5.52
CA VAL A 61 -17.49 20.17 5.04
C VAL A 61 -16.51 21.35 5.10
N ASP A 62 -15.54 21.25 6.01
CA ASP A 62 -14.44 22.21 6.09
C ASP A 62 -13.23 21.73 5.29
N VAL A 63 -12.98 22.37 4.15
CA VAL A 63 -11.86 22.05 3.28
C VAL A 63 -10.50 22.25 3.95
N ASN A 64 -10.41 23.13 4.94
CA ASN A 64 -9.17 23.39 5.68
C ASN A 64 -8.71 22.17 6.50
N ARG A 65 -9.62 21.25 6.79
CA ARG A 65 -9.31 20.02 7.52
C ARG A 65 -8.89 18.87 6.61
N HIS A 66 -9.04 19.02 5.29
CA HIS A 66 -8.76 17.93 4.36
C HIS A 66 -7.26 17.77 4.10
N VAL A 67 -6.50 18.86 3.92
CA VAL A 67 -5.04 18.76 3.73
C VAL A 67 -4.34 18.14 4.96
N PRO A 68 -4.57 18.59 6.22
CA PRO A 68 -4.00 17.93 7.40
C PRO A 68 -4.37 16.44 7.48
N ARG A 69 -5.60 16.08 7.07
CA ARG A 69 -6.03 14.69 7.05
C ARG A 69 -5.29 13.89 5.97
N ALA A 70 -5.11 14.45 4.78
CA ALA A 70 -4.37 13.80 3.70
C ALA A 70 -2.90 13.59 4.07
N VAL A 71 -2.25 14.61 4.65
CA VAL A 71 -0.87 14.48 5.16
C VAL A 71 -0.77 13.36 6.20
N ALA A 72 -1.72 13.24 7.12
CA ALA A 72 -1.68 12.16 8.11
C ALA A 72 -1.83 10.75 7.49
N TRP A 73 -2.68 10.59 6.47
CA TRP A 73 -2.79 9.30 5.78
C TRP A 73 -1.58 8.99 4.90
N TRP A 74 -0.94 10.02 4.35
CA TRP A 74 0.37 9.89 3.71
C TRP A 74 1.45 9.43 4.71
N LEU A 75 1.49 10.01 5.92
CA LEU A 75 2.40 9.57 7.00
C LEU A 75 2.13 8.13 7.44
N ALA A 76 0.85 7.75 7.54
CA ALA A 76 0.44 6.38 7.85
C ALA A 76 0.88 5.38 6.77
N LEU A 77 0.75 5.76 5.50
CA LEU A 77 1.21 4.94 4.37
C LEU A 77 2.74 4.78 4.38
N CYS A 78 3.49 5.88 4.58
CA CYS A 78 4.94 5.82 4.77
C CYS A 78 5.34 4.91 5.93
N GLY A 79 4.52 4.88 7.00
CA GLY A 79 4.71 3.99 8.14
C GLY A 79 4.53 2.53 7.78
N LYS A 80 3.46 2.23 7.05
CA LYS A 80 3.14 0.87 6.62
C LYS A 80 4.22 0.25 5.73
N VAL A 81 4.84 1.03 4.85
CA VAL A 81 5.91 0.54 3.97
C VAL A 81 7.30 0.64 4.60
N GLY A 82 7.42 1.10 5.85
CA GLY A 82 8.67 1.09 6.61
C GLY A 82 9.64 2.24 6.31
N ILE A 83 9.15 3.42 5.92
CA ILE A 83 10.01 4.61 5.74
C ILE A 83 10.63 5.04 7.07
N LYS A 84 11.96 5.01 7.19
CA LYS A 84 12.66 5.35 8.44
C LYS A 84 12.48 6.81 8.88
N SER A 85 12.51 7.75 7.94
CA SER A 85 12.40 9.19 8.17
C SER A 85 11.79 9.83 6.93
N VAL A 86 10.62 10.44 7.10
CA VAL A 86 9.94 11.17 6.02
C VAL A 86 10.63 12.50 5.76
N GLU A 87 11.20 13.14 6.79
CA GLU A 87 12.01 14.34 6.62
C GLU A 87 13.26 14.08 5.78
N GLN A 88 13.95 12.96 6.02
CA GLN A 88 15.14 12.62 5.23
C GLN A 88 14.78 12.28 3.78
N MET A 89 13.70 11.53 3.57
CA MET A 89 13.18 11.21 2.24
C MET A 89 12.86 12.49 1.45
N LEU A 90 12.13 13.44 2.06
CA LEU A 90 11.82 14.72 1.43
C LEU A 90 13.06 15.57 1.21
N TRP A 91 13.99 15.62 2.18
CA TRP A 91 15.20 16.43 2.09
C TRP A 91 16.13 15.96 0.98
N TRP A 92 16.27 14.64 0.79
CA TRP A 92 17.06 14.07 -0.30
C TRP A 92 16.53 14.44 -1.69
N LYS A 93 15.21 14.56 -1.85
CA LYS A 93 14.60 14.93 -3.13
C LYS A 93 14.49 16.46 -3.31
N PHE A 94 14.18 17.19 -2.23
CA PHE A 94 13.88 18.63 -2.26
C PHE A 94 14.73 19.44 -1.27
N PRO A 95 16.06 19.55 -1.49
CA PRO A 95 16.95 20.33 -0.62
C PRO A 95 16.90 21.83 -0.92
N TYR A 96 15.71 22.46 -0.83
CA TYR A 96 15.42 23.82 -1.33
C TYR A 96 15.59 24.02 -2.84
N HIS A 97 15.62 22.92 -3.61
CA HIS A 97 15.76 22.96 -5.07
C HIS A 97 14.75 22.02 -5.70
N CYS A 98 14.31 22.35 -6.92
CA CYS A 98 13.52 21.43 -7.73
C CYS A 98 14.39 20.21 -8.12
N PRO A 99 13.90 18.97 -7.97
CA PRO A 99 14.68 17.75 -8.22
C PRO A 99 15.10 17.57 -9.68
N TYR A 100 14.42 18.25 -10.61
CA TYR A 100 14.64 18.10 -12.04
C TYR A 100 15.48 19.24 -12.62
N CYS A 101 15.06 20.50 -12.44
CA CYS A 101 15.84 21.64 -12.95
C CYS A 101 16.97 22.09 -12.02
N GLU A 102 17.05 21.53 -10.80
CA GLU A 102 18.07 21.84 -9.80
C GLU A 102 18.18 23.32 -9.42
N ARG A 103 17.13 24.11 -9.68
CA ARG A 103 17.05 25.53 -9.31
C ARG A 103 16.32 25.70 -7.99
N SER A 104 16.73 26.73 -7.25
CA SER A 104 16.08 27.10 -5.98
C SER A 104 14.66 27.62 -6.16
N VAL A 105 14.38 28.20 -7.35
CA VAL A 105 13.03 28.51 -7.82
C VAL A 105 12.83 27.77 -9.14
N HIS A 106 11.79 26.93 -9.18
CA HIS A 106 11.44 26.11 -10.32
C HIS A 106 11.18 26.95 -11.58
N ASN A 107 11.65 26.46 -12.72
CA ASN A 107 11.42 27.06 -14.03
C ASN A 107 10.92 25.95 -14.97
N ASN A 108 9.71 26.13 -15.53
CA ASN A 108 9.07 25.11 -16.37
C ASN A 108 9.85 24.79 -17.63
N ASP A 109 10.34 25.80 -18.35
CA ASP A 109 11.02 25.63 -19.63
C ASP A 109 12.29 24.79 -19.46
N ILE A 110 13.11 25.15 -18.47
CA ILE A 110 14.37 24.46 -18.19
C ILE A 110 14.14 23.07 -17.61
N CYS A 111 13.11 22.92 -16.76
CA CYS A 111 12.74 21.61 -16.23
C CYS A 111 12.29 20.66 -17.34
N TRP A 112 11.54 21.17 -18.30
CA TRP A 112 11.07 20.39 -19.44
C TRP A 112 12.25 19.95 -20.32
N GLU A 113 13.15 20.86 -20.70
CA GLU A 113 14.37 20.55 -21.46
C GLU A 113 15.22 19.47 -20.76
N LEU A 114 15.49 19.64 -19.47
CA LEU A 114 16.32 18.69 -18.70
C LEU A 114 15.63 17.32 -18.51
N LYS A 115 14.30 17.27 -18.45
CA LYS A 115 13.54 16.02 -18.39
C LYS A 115 13.58 15.23 -19.70
N GLU A 116 13.69 15.91 -20.85
CA GLU A 116 13.90 15.24 -22.13
C GLU A 116 15.28 14.59 -22.22
N GLU A 117 16.31 15.27 -21.68
CA GLU A 117 17.68 14.76 -21.64
C GLU A 117 17.88 13.65 -20.60
N ASN A 118 17.20 13.75 -19.44
CA ASN A 118 17.37 12.84 -18.31
C ASN A 118 16.01 12.34 -17.80
N ARG A 119 15.79 11.03 -17.83
CA ARG A 119 14.53 10.39 -17.36
C ARG A 119 14.30 10.44 -15.85
N GLY A 120 15.14 11.13 -15.06
CA GLY A 120 14.95 11.22 -13.62
C GLY A 120 15.86 12.24 -12.91
N PRO A 121 15.65 12.47 -11.61
CA PRO A 121 16.44 13.40 -10.81
C PRO A 121 17.91 13.01 -10.72
N ASN A 122 18.79 14.01 -10.69
CA ASN A 122 20.22 13.81 -10.40
C ASN A 122 20.45 13.69 -8.89
N TRP A 123 20.21 12.50 -8.33
CA TRP A 123 20.29 12.23 -6.89
C TRP A 123 21.63 12.65 -6.26
N GLY A 124 22.75 12.40 -6.94
CA GLY A 124 24.06 12.79 -6.40
C GLY A 124 24.27 14.31 -6.33
N ARG A 125 23.62 15.07 -7.22
CA ARG A 125 23.64 16.54 -7.16
C ARG A 125 22.69 17.07 -6.08
N LEU A 126 21.51 16.48 -5.94
CA LEU A 126 20.57 16.83 -4.86
C LEU A 126 21.16 16.56 -3.48
N GLU A 127 21.87 15.44 -3.30
CA GLU A 127 22.57 15.14 -2.04
C GLU A 127 23.58 16.25 -1.66
N ARG A 128 24.40 16.70 -2.63
CA ARG A 128 25.35 17.80 -2.41
C ARG A 128 24.64 19.11 -2.07
N LEU A 129 23.52 19.42 -2.74
CA LEU A 129 22.70 20.58 -2.41
C LEU A 129 22.09 20.46 -1.01
N GLY A 130 21.70 19.26 -0.58
CA GLY A 130 21.23 18.97 0.77
C GLY A 130 22.27 19.32 1.82
N VAL A 131 23.50 18.83 1.66
CA VAL A 131 24.63 19.16 2.57
C VAL A 131 24.88 20.67 2.61
N GLN A 132 24.85 21.35 1.47
CA GLN A 132 25.05 22.81 1.39
C GLN A 132 23.93 23.60 2.08
N ASN A 133 22.69 23.09 2.04
CA ASN A 133 21.51 23.77 2.56
C ASN A 133 21.07 23.24 3.94
N GLU A 134 21.86 22.40 4.63
CA GLU A 134 21.42 21.71 5.85
C GLU A 134 20.91 22.69 6.92
N ALA A 135 21.55 23.86 7.06
CA ALA A 135 21.11 24.90 7.99
C ALA A 135 19.72 25.49 7.69
N ARG A 136 19.19 25.28 6.48
CA ARG A 136 17.85 25.71 6.05
C ARG A 136 16.81 24.61 6.20
N ARG A 137 17.20 23.37 6.53
CA ARG A 137 16.29 22.22 6.55
C ARG A 137 15.03 22.50 7.37
N PRO A 138 13.81 22.28 6.83
CA PRO A 138 12.59 22.61 7.54
C PRO A 138 12.40 21.79 8.82
N SER A 139 11.95 22.43 9.89
CA SER A 139 11.79 21.82 11.22
C SER A 139 10.32 21.66 11.68
N SER A 140 9.34 21.99 10.83
CA SER A 140 7.91 21.82 11.08
C SER A 140 7.16 21.60 9.77
N ILE A 141 5.92 21.10 9.81
CA ILE A 141 5.08 20.93 8.61
C ILE A 141 4.89 22.29 7.92
N GLY A 142 4.64 23.35 8.68
CA GLY A 142 4.54 24.70 8.14
C GLY A 142 5.83 25.19 7.48
N ALA A 143 7.00 24.84 8.03
CA ALA A 143 8.28 25.14 7.40
C ALA A 143 8.47 24.39 6.08
N TRP A 144 8.08 23.11 6.02
CA TRP A 144 8.06 22.33 4.77
C TRP A 144 7.15 22.99 3.74
N GLN A 145 5.94 23.41 4.13
CA GLN A 145 5.01 24.11 3.25
C GLN A 145 5.64 25.39 2.65
N ARG A 146 6.33 26.19 3.48
CA ARG A 146 7.03 27.40 3.02
C ARG A 146 8.17 27.09 2.05
N MET A 147 9.00 26.08 2.36
CA MET A 147 10.06 25.62 1.46
C MET A 147 9.50 25.27 0.08
N PHE A 148 8.43 24.48 0.01
CA PHE A 148 7.80 24.17 -1.28
C PHE A 148 7.18 25.39 -1.96
N GLY A 149 6.74 26.40 -1.21
CA GLY A 149 6.27 27.68 -1.77
C GLY A 149 7.39 28.58 -2.30
N GLU A 150 8.63 28.39 -1.82
CA GLU A 150 9.84 29.01 -2.38
C GLU A 150 10.28 28.31 -3.67
N ILE A 151 10.30 26.98 -3.68
CA ILE A 151 10.66 26.19 -4.86
C ILE A 151 9.60 26.37 -5.97
N TYR A 152 8.33 26.20 -5.64
CA TYR A 152 7.20 26.24 -6.58
C TYR A 152 6.33 27.47 -6.31
N VAL A 153 6.67 28.57 -6.98
CA VAL A 153 5.92 29.83 -6.86
C VAL A 153 4.49 29.61 -7.34
N VAL A 154 3.54 29.87 -6.45
CA VAL A 154 2.11 29.71 -6.74
C VAL A 154 1.66 30.72 -7.78
N ASP A 155 1.14 30.22 -8.89
CA ASP A 155 0.31 31.02 -9.79
C ASP A 155 -1.07 31.24 -9.16
N ALA A 156 -1.36 32.49 -8.77
CA ALA A 156 -2.64 32.86 -8.17
C ALA A 156 -3.83 32.69 -9.12
N THR A 157 -3.57 32.64 -10.43
CA THR A 157 -4.60 32.48 -11.47
C THR A 157 -4.93 31.01 -11.75
N ALA A 158 -4.09 30.08 -11.28
CA ALA A 158 -4.33 28.65 -11.47
C ALA A 158 -5.66 28.20 -10.86
N SER A 159 -6.43 27.46 -11.64
CA SER A 159 -7.68 26.86 -11.17
C SER A 159 -7.38 25.68 -10.25
N TYR A 160 -8.26 25.44 -9.26
CA TYR A 160 -8.12 24.26 -8.42
C TYR A 160 -8.26 22.96 -9.21
N ALA A 161 -8.99 22.97 -10.33
CA ALA A 161 -9.13 21.81 -11.20
C ALA A 161 -7.79 21.38 -11.81
N VAL A 162 -6.97 22.33 -12.28
CA VAL A 162 -5.63 22.01 -12.85
C VAL A 162 -4.70 21.47 -11.77
N ILE A 163 -4.69 22.10 -10.59
CA ILE A 163 -3.86 21.62 -9.46
C ILE A 163 -4.31 20.23 -9.01
N PHE A 164 -5.62 20.01 -8.92
CA PHE A 164 -6.17 18.71 -8.53
C PHE A 164 -5.87 17.63 -9.57
N ALA A 165 -5.93 17.94 -10.87
CA ALA A 165 -5.56 16.99 -11.92
C ALA A 165 -4.11 16.52 -11.80
N ARG A 166 -3.16 17.45 -11.58
CA ARG A 166 -1.76 17.11 -11.32
C ARG A 166 -1.58 16.34 -10.02
N PHE A 167 -2.28 16.74 -8.97
CA PHE A 167 -2.26 15.99 -7.72
C PHE A 167 -2.78 14.55 -7.86
N THR A 168 -3.78 14.31 -8.72
CA THR A 168 -4.28 12.95 -9.00
C THR A 168 -3.37 12.13 -9.89
N GLU A 169 -2.61 12.76 -10.79
CA GLU A 169 -1.56 12.12 -11.61
C GLU A 169 -0.52 11.49 -10.67
N GLU A 170 -0.02 12.27 -9.72
CA GLU A 170 0.99 11.89 -8.72
C GLU A 170 0.46 10.84 -7.72
N LEU A 171 -0.84 10.89 -7.42
CA LEU A 171 -1.49 9.85 -6.64
C LEU A 171 -1.55 8.52 -7.40
N GLY A 172 -1.75 8.58 -8.72
CA GLY A 172 -1.67 7.41 -9.62
C GLY A 172 -0.27 6.82 -9.67
N GLU A 173 0.75 7.66 -9.84
CA GLU A 173 2.16 7.27 -9.83
C GLU A 173 2.57 6.62 -8.50
N LEU A 174 2.11 7.16 -7.37
CA LEU A 174 2.29 6.50 -6.06
C LEU A 174 1.62 5.12 -5.99
N GLY A 175 0.44 4.96 -6.59
CA GLY A 175 -0.25 3.68 -6.70
C GLY A 175 0.54 2.65 -7.53
N GLU A 176 1.16 3.09 -8.61
CA GLU A 176 2.08 2.26 -9.41
C GLU A 176 3.34 1.90 -8.62
N ALA A 177 3.92 2.86 -7.91
CA ALA A 177 5.09 2.63 -7.06
C ALA A 177 4.80 1.64 -5.92
N LEU A 178 3.60 1.68 -5.33
CA LEU A 178 3.15 0.68 -4.35
C LEU A 178 3.07 -0.72 -4.97
N ARG A 179 2.51 -0.85 -6.17
CA ARG A 179 2.45 -2.12 -6.89
C ARG A 179 3.82 -2.67 -7.23
N ALA A 180 4.78 -1.80 -7.54
CA ALA A 180 6.17 -2.17 -7.83
C ALA A 180 7.06 -2.28 -6.57
N PHE A 181 6.55 -1.97 -5.37
CA PHE A 181 7.38 -1.73 -4.18
C PHE A 181 8.30 -2.89 -3.81
N ARG A 182 7.84 -4.14 -3.97
CA ARG A 182 8.63 -5.34 -3.66
C ARG A 182 9.86 -5.51 -4.55
N VAL A 183 9.82 -4.97 -5.77
CA VAL A 183 10.88 -5.09 -6.78
C VAL A 183 11.71 -3.81 -6.87
N ALA A 184 11.07 -2.65 -6.74
CA ALA A 184 11.70 -1.34 -6.92
C ALA A 184 11.23 -0.35 -5.82
N PRO A 185 11.63 -0.55 -4.55
CA PRO A 185 11.18 0.29 -3.44
C PRO A 185 11.61 1.76 -3.57
N GLY A 186 12.66 2.04 -4.36
CA GLY A 186 13.11 3.40 -4.66
C GLY A 186 12.04 4.26 -5.36
N TYR A 187 11.15 3.66 -6.16
CA TYR A 187 10.05 4.40 -6.77
C TYR A 187 9.10 4.97 -5.72
N PHE A 188 8.80 4.21 -4.66
CA PHE A 188 7.95 4.74 -3.60
C PHE A 188 8.57 5.97 -2.91
N LEU A 189 9.89 5.98 -2.67
CA LEU A 189 10.57 7.14 -2.08
C LEU A 189 10.41 8.39 -2.95
N SER A 190 10.50 8.22 -4.27
CA SER A 190 10.30 9.29 -5.25
C SER A 190 8.85 9.78 -5.25
N GLU A 191 7.90 8.89 -5.50
CA GLU A 191 6.49 9.27 -5.73
C GLU A 191 5.79 9.73 -4.45
N ALA A 192 6.16 9.16 -3.29
CA ALA A 192 5.64 9.64 -2.01
C ALA A 192 6.07 11.08 -1.73
N ALA A 193 7.31 11.43 -2.08
CA ALA A 193 7.82 12.78 -1.91
C ALA A 193 7.14 13.78 -2.86
N ASP A 194 6.84 13.40 -4.11
CA ASP A 194 6.12 14.27 -5.04
C ASP A 194 4.67 14.49 -4.62
N LEU A 195 3.98 13.43 -4.17
CA LEU A 195 2.63 13.57 -3.64
C LEU A 195 2.58 14.55 -2.45
N PHE A 196 3.58 14.51 -1.57
CA PHE A 196 3.71 15.48 -0.49
C PHE A 196 3.95 16.91 -1.00
N ALA A 197 4.83 17.09 -1.99
CA ALA A 197 5.07 18.38 -2.63
C ALA A 197 3.77 18.99 -3.20
N TRP A 198 2.92 18.17 -3.83
CA TRP A 198 1.62 18.60 -4.34
C TRP A 198 0.59 18.90 -3.25
N LEU A 199 0.60 18.18 -2.13
CA LEU A 199 -0.19 18.55 -0.95
C LEU A 199 0.20 19.95 -0.44
N MET A 200 1.51 20.24 -0.39
CA MET A 200 2.02 21.56 -0.01
C MET A 200 1.66 22.63 -1.04
N ASN A 201 1.76 22.33 -2.34
CA ASN A 201 1.36 23.24 -3.41
C ASN A 201 -0.13 23.60 -3.29
N LEU A 202 -1.01 22.61 -3.10
CA LEU A 202 -2.45 22.84 -2.92
C LEU A 202 -2.73 23.75 -1.72
N GLN A 203 -2.09 23.51 -0.57
CA GLN A 203 -2.22 24.36 0.61
C GLN A 203 -1.69 25.78 0.36
N ASN A 204 -0.55 25.89 -0.32
CA ASN A 204 0.02 27.17 -0.71
C ASN A 204 -0.92 27.94 -1.65
N THR A 205 -1.62 27.28 -2.58
CA THR A 205 -2.67 27.90 -3.41
C THR A 205 -3.85 28.38 -2.58
N LEU A 206 -4.35 27.55 -1.65
CA LEU A 206 -5.46 27.91 -0.76
C LEU A 206 -5.14 29.17 0.05
N GLU A 207 -3.92 29.25 0.59
CA GLU A 207 -3.44 30.39 1.36
C GLU A 207 -3.14 31.61 0.50
N SER A 208 -2.60 31.41 -0.72
CA SER A 208 -2.38 32.48 -1.71
C SER A 208 -3.70 33.17 -2.09
N LYS A 209 -4.75 32.41 -2.42
CA LYS A 209 -6.07 32.96 -2.74
C LYS A 209 -6.73 33.68 -1.56
N ARG A 210 -6.31 33.38 -0.34
CA ARG A 210 -6.68 34.10 0.90
C ARG A 210 -5.76 35.26 1.25
N LYS A 211 -4.81 35.60 0.37
CA LYS A 211 -3.84 36.68 0.55
C LYS A 211 -2.92 36.49 1.77
N VAL A 212 -2.64 35.24 2.14
CA VAL A 212 -1.64 34.92 3.17
C VAL A 212 -0.25 35.03 2.55
N THR A 213 0.62 35.83 3.17
CA THR A 213 2.01 36.03 2.73
C THR A 213 2.84 34.76 2.91
N LEU A 214 3.84 34.53 2.07
CA LEU A 214 4.71 33.34 2.14
C LEU A 214 5.31 33.13 3.54
N ALA A 215 5.74 34.20 4.21
CA ALA A 215 6.31 34.14 5.56
C ALA A 215 5.34 33.57 6.61
N ARG A 216 4.03 33.74 6.41
CA ARG A 216 2.98 33.26 7.32
C ARG A 216 2.33 31.95 6.89
N ARG A 217 2.68 31.44 5.70
CA ARG A 217 2.16 30.16 5.23
C ARG A 217 2.61 29.04 6.14
N GLY A 218 1.73 28.06 6.34
CA GLY A 218 1.99 26.93 7.22
C GLY A 218 1.59 27.10 8.68
N GLU A 219 1.42 28.33 9.19
CA GLU A 219 0.94 28.57 10.57
C GLU A 219 -0.37 27.81 10.85
N ARG A 220 -1.33 27.91 9.91
CA ARG A 220 -2.63 27.25 10.02
C ARG A 220 -2.55 25.73 9.84
N LEU A 221 -1.61 25.25 9.05
CA LEU A 221 -1.41 23.82 8.83
C LEU A 221 -0.84 23.17 10.09
N ASP A 222 0.17 23.79 10.71
CA ASP A 222 0.73 23.35 11.99
C ASP A 222 -0.35 23.32 13.10
N GLU A 223 -1.15 24.39 13.22
CA GLU A 223 -2.28 24.44 14.16
C GLU A 223 -3.32 23.35 13.88
N ALA A 224 -3.78 23.22 12.64
CA ALA A 224 -4.81 22.25 12.27
C ALA A 224 -4.34 20.80 12.47
N PHE A 225 -3.05 20.51 12.26
CA PHE A 225 -2.46 19.20 12.49
C PHE A 225 -2.35 18.90 14.00
N SER A 226 -1.90 19.87 14.79
CA SER A 226 -1.83 19.78 16.25
C SER A 226 -3.20 19.53 16.88
N ASP A 227 -4.22 20.28 16.45
CA ASP A 227 -5.60 20.12 16.94
C ASP A 227 -6.19 18.76 16.54
N SER A 228 -5.82 18.28 15.34
CA SER A 228 -6.29 17.04 14.75
C SER A 228 -5.68 15.78 15.37
N TYR A 229 -4.42 15.86 15.80
CA TYR A 229 -3.64 14.73 16.29
C TYR A 229 -2.89 15.07 17.58
N PRO A 230 -3.57 15.44 18.68
CA PRO A 230 -2.94 15.84 19.93
C PRO A 230 -2.41 14.65 20.76
N GLY A 231 -1.95 13.58 20.10
CA GLY A 231 -1.53 12.33 20.73
C GLY A 231 -2.66 11.32 21.00
N ARG A 232 -3.82 11.51 20.39
CA ARG A 232 -4.98 10.61 20.50
C ARG A 232 -5.75 10.53 19.19
N CYS A 233 -6.48 9.43 19.01
CA CYS A 233 -7.40 9.24 17.90
C CYS A 233 -8.50 10.32 17.94
N ARG A 234 -8.74 10.96 16.79
CA ARG A 234 -9.77 12.01 16.64
C ARG A 234 -11.20 11.53 16.88
N ASP A 235 -11.46 10.24 16.69
CA ASP A 235 -12.80 9.68 16.70
C ASP A 235 -13.14 9.07 18.07
N CYS A 236 -12.29 8.19 18.62
CA CYS A 236 -12.52 7.57 19.93
C CYS A 236 -11.82 8.27 21.10
N GLY A 237 -10.94 9.23 20.85
CA GLY A 237 -10.19 9.95 21.90
C GLY A 237 -9.10 9.15 22.60
N ALA A 238 -8.91 7.87 22.28
CA ALA A 238 -7.91 7.00 22.88
C ALA A 238 -6.48 7.27 22.34
N GLY A 239 -5.46 7.00 23.15
CA GLY A 239 -4.05 7.16 22.76
C GLY A 239 -3.61 6.22 21.63
N VAL A 240 -4.24 5.06 21.53
CA VAL A 240 -4.18 4.13 20.38
C VAL A 240 -5.62 3.90 19.93
N CYS A 241 -5.86 3.91 18.63
CA CYS A 241 -7.19 3.92 18.04
C CYS A 241 -7.96 2.62 18.32
N ALA A 242 -9.08 2.72 19.04
CA ALA A 242 -10.00 1.62 19.31
C ALA A 242 -11.21 1.59 18.36
N CYS A 243 -11.28 2.48 17.36
CA CYS A 243 -12.42 2.58 16.45
C CYS A 243 -12.66 1.29 15.64
N PRO A 244 -13.91 1.02 15.20
CA PRO A 244 -14.16 -0.01 14.22
C PRO A 244 -13.40 0.28 12.91
N ALA A 245 -13.16 -0.76 12.10
CA ALA A 245 -12.42 -0.62 10.84
C ALA A 245 -13.08 0.41 9.89
N ILE A 246 -14.42 0.44 9.89
CA ILE A 246 -15.22 1.44 9.19
C ILE A 246 -16.07 2.18 10.23
N LEU A 247 -15.94 3.50 10.28
CA LEU A 247 -16.75 4.33 11.17
C LEU A 247 -18.19 4.41 10.65
N GLN A 248 -19.16 4.50 11.57
CA GLN A 248 -20.57 4.72 11.21
C GLN A 248 -20.78 6.00 10.40
N SER A 249 -19.98 7.04 10.68
CA SER A 249 -19.98 8.28 9.91
C SER A 249 -19.56 8.08 8.45
N THR A 250 -18.66 7.13 8.17
CA THR A 250 -18.27 6.76 6.80
C THR A 250 -19.40 6.03 6.08
N LEU A 251 -20.04 5.06 6.74
CA LEU A 251 -21.17 4.31 6.16
C LEU A 251 -22.33 5.24 5.82
N GLY A 252 -22.73 6.12 6.74
CA GLY A 252 -23.84 7.05 6.52
C GLY A 252 -23.62 7.96 5.30
N ARG A 253 -22.37 8.30 4.99
CA ARG A 253 -22.00 9.17 3.87
C ARG A 253 -22.20 8.52 2.50
N ILE A 254 -22.11 7.19 2.42
CA ILE A 254 -22.23 6.38 1.20
C ILE A 254 -23.64 5.75 1.10
N ALA A 255 -24.30 5.55 2.25
CA ALA A 255 -25.58 4.86 2.35
C ALA A 255 -26.78 5.59 1.72
N HIS A 256 -26.62 6.81 1.21
CA HIS A 256 -27.71 7.57 0.58
C HIS A 256 -28.23 6.93 -0.73
N GLU A 257 -27.50 6.00 -1.33
CA GLU A 257 -27.82 5.43 -2.65
C GLU A 257 -28.54 4.07 -2.60
N LEU A 258 -28.67 3.45 -1.43
CA LEU A 258 -29.41 2.19 -1.25
C LEU A 258 -30.50 2.32 -0.19
N PRO A 259 -31.77 1.94 -0.47
CA PRO A 259 -32.86 2.05 0.50
C PRO A 259 -32.54 1.33 1.81
N VAL A 260 -32.47 2.08 2.91
CA VAL A 260 -32.27 1.53 4.27
C VAL A 260 -33.42 0.56 4.58
N GLY A 261 -33.10 -0.70 4.85
CA GLY A 261 -34.08 -1.75 5.18
C GLY A 261 -34.39 -2.73 4.05
N ARG A 262 -33.91 -2.50 2.82
CA ARG A 262 -33.83 -3.57 1.82
C ARG A 262 -32.58 -4.39 2.07
N ARG A 263 -32.71 -5.60 2.63
CA ARG A 263 -31.56 -6.53 2.68
C ARG A 263 -31.14 -6.78 1.23
N VAL A 264 -29.84 -6.94 0.98
CA VAL A 264 -29.33 -7.37 -0.35
C VAL A 264 -30.07 -8.64 -0.84
N GLN A 265 -30.53 -9.47 0.09
CA GLN A 265 -31.35 -10.66 -0.14
C GLN A 265 -32.80 -10.37 -0.57
N ASP A 266 -33.38 -9.25 -0.14
CA ASP A 266 -34.79 -8.87 -0.44
C ASP A 266 -34.91 -8.13 -1.78
N VAL A 267 -33.78 -7.69 -2.36
CA VAL A 267 -33.75 -7.07 -3.69
C VAL A 267 -33.27 -8.12 -4.69
N GLY A 268 -34.16 -9.04 -5.05
CA GLY A 268 -33.88 -10.18 -5.94
C GLY A 268 -33.22 -9.83 -7.29
N HIS A 269 -33.20 -8.55 -7.68
CA HIS A 269 -32.50 -8.06 -8.89
C HIS A 269 -31.09 -7.48 -8.64
N TYR A 270 -30.68 -7.16 -7.41
CA TYR A 270 -29.34 -6.64 -7.12
C TYR A 270 -28.39 -7.67 -6.51
N SER A 271 -28.91 -8.71 -5.83
CA SER A 271 -28.06 -9.83 -5.40
C SER A 271 -27.38 -10.54 -6.58
N SER A 272 -27.94 -10.41 -7.80
CA SER A 272 -27.35 -10.90 -9.05
C SER A 272 -26.30 -9.97 -9.67
N SER A 273 -26.20 -8.71 -9.21
CA SER A 273 -25.20 -7.75 -9.71
C SER A 273 -23.81 -8.02 -9.14
N PHE A 274 -23.74 -8.61 -7.94
CA PHE A 274 -22.51 -9.14 -7.39
C PHE A 274 -22.47 -10.63 -7.67
N VAL A 275 -21.40 -11.05 -8.33
CA VAL A 275 -21.14 -12.46 -8.56
C VAL A 275 -20.63 -13.02 -7.24
N SER A 276 -21.26 -14.09 -6.74
CA SER A 276 -20.70 -14.76 -5.57
C SER A 276 -19.29 -15.26 -5.91
N VAL A 277 -18.42 -15.42 -4.91
CA VAL A 277 -17.09 -16.00 -5.15
C VAL A 277 -17.21 -17.34 -5.90
N GLN A 278 -18.20 -18.15 -5.55
CA GLN A 278 -18.50 -19.40 -6.26
C GLN A 278 -18.91 -19.19 -7.72
N ASP A 279 -19.75 -18.19 -8.00
CA ASP A 279 -20.16 -17.88 -9.38
C ASP A 279 -19.03 -17.22 -10.18
N ILE A 280 -18.09 -16.51 -9.55
CA ILE A 280 -16.87 -15.99 -10.20
C ILE A 280 -16.07 -17.20 -10.69
N TYR A 281 -15.89 -18.20 -9.82
CA TYR A 281 -15.20 -19.42 -10.18
C TYR A 281 -15.90 -20.19 -11.31
N THR A 282 -17.23 -20.26 -11.33
CA THR A 282 -17.97 -20.92 -12.41
C THR A 282 -18.03 -20.09 -13.71
N ARG A 283 -17.99 -18.75 -13.64
CA ARG A 283 -18.11 -17.88 -14.83
C ARG A 283 -16.82 -17.77 -15.62
N PHE A 284 -15.69 -17.77 -14.95
CA PHE A 284 -14.38 -17.82 -15.60
C PHE A 284 -13.95 -19.28 -15.73
N ASP A 285 -14.82 -20.10 -16.31
CA ASP A 285 -14.69 -21.53 -16.63
C ASP A 285 -13.53 -21.76 -17.64
N GLU A 286 -12.38 -21.12 -17.45
CA GLU A 286 -11.13 -21.63 -17.95
C GLU A 286 -10.93 -22.95 -17.22
N PRO A 287 -10.96 -24.09 -17.94
CA PRO A 287 -10.43 -25.30 -17.34
C PRO A 287 -9.04 -24.92 -16.86
N VAL A 288 -8.76 -25.14 -15.58
CA VAL A 288 -7.44 -24.92 -15.01
C VAL A 288 -6.51 -25.91 -15.71
N GLY A 289 -6.05 -25.50 -16.88
CA GLY A 289 -5.07 -26.10 -17.72
C GLY A 289 -3.72 -25.72 -17.14
N LEU A 290 -2.99 -26.69 -16.62
CA LEU A 290 -1.59 -26.53 -16.27
C LEU A 290 -0.82 -26.14 -17.54
N THR A 291 -0.57 -24.87 -17.82
CA THR A 291 0.37 -24.48 -18.88
C THR A 291 1.79 -24.83 -18.44
N GLY A 292 2.19 -26.08 -18.64
CA GLY A 292 3.51 -26.57 -18.28
C GLY A 292 4.59 -25.89 -19.11
N SER A 293 5.77 -25.64 -18.53
CA SER A 293 7.00 -25.34 -19.27
C SER A 293 7.39 -26.44 -20.27
N THR A 294 6.81 -27.64 -20.12
CA THR A 294 6.93 -28.80 -21.00
C THR A 294 5.90 -28.84 -22.14
N GLY A 295 4.98 -27.88 -22.23
CA GLY A 295 4.01 -27.76 -23.33
C GLY A 295 2.76 -28.64 -23.24
N HIS A 296 2.49 -29.26 -22.08
CA HIS A 296 1.29 -30.06 -21.86
C HIS A 296 0.31 -29.36 -20.91
N ASP A 297 -0.85 -28.98 -21.44
CA ASP A 297 -1.98 -28.47 -20.67
C ASP A 297 -2.71 -29.61 -19.96
N PHE A 298 -2.65 -29.66 -18.64
CA PHE A 298 -3.39 -30.65 -17.85
C PHE A 298 -4.64 -30.04 -17.23
N THR A 299 -5.77 -30.72 -17.35
CA THR A 299 -7.02 -30.32 -16.69
C THR A 299 -7.35 -31.33 -15.61
N PHE A 300 -7.67 -30.86 -14.42
CA PHE A 300 -8.11 -31.71 -13.31
C PHE A 300 -9.63 -31.68 -13.19
N SER A 301 -10.23 -32.87 -13.07
CA SER A 301 -11.63 -32.96 -12.68
C SER A 301 -11.80 -32.58 -11.20
N LYS A 302 -13.02 -32.18 -10.84
CA LYS A 302 -13.39 -31.88 -9.46
C LYS A 302 -13.13 -33.06 -8.52
N GLU A 303 -13.37 -34.28 -9.01
CA GLU A 303 -13.09 -35.51 -8.27
C GLU A 303 -11.60 -35.68 -7.99
N GLN A 304 -10.74 -35.36 -8.97
CA GLN A 304 -9.29 -35.41 -8.82
C GLN A 304 -8.79 -34.36 -7.81
N LEU A 305 -9.32 -33.13 -7.85
CA LEU A 305 -8.97 -32.08 -6.88
C LEU A 305 -9.45 -32.43 -5.46
N ASN A 306 -10.63 -33.05 -5.32
CA ASN A 306 -11.11 -33.50 -4.02
C ASN A 306 -10.25 -34.65 -3.45
N ALA A 307 -9.85 -35.60 -4.29
CA ALA A 307 -8.90 -36.65 -3.90
C ALA A 307 -7.55 -36.05 -3.47
N LEU A 308 -7.05 -35.08 -4.23
CA LEU A 308 -5.83 -34.34 -3.92
C LEU A 308 -5.90 -33.59 -2.58
N ASN A 309 -7.01 -32.91 -2.28
CA ASN A 309 -7.17 -32.21 -0.99
C ASN A 309 -7.12 -33.17 0.20
N GLY A 310 -7.75 -34.35 0.05
CA GLY A 310 -7.67 -35.42 1.04
C GLY A 310 -6.24 -35.95 1.22
N GLY A 311 -5.53 -36.16 0.11
CA GLY A 311 -4.14 -36.61 0.09
C GLY A 311 -3.16 -35.60 0.71
N ILE A 312 -3.27 -34.32 0.36
CA ILE A 312 -2.44 -33.24 0.91
C ILE A 312 -2.59 -33.16 2.44
N SER A 313 -3.81 -33.24 2.96
CA SER A 313 -4.06 -33.16 4.40
C SER A 313 -3.39 -34.33 5.15
N GLN A 314 -3.47 -35.54 4.58
CA GLN A 314 -2.80 -36.72 5.14
C GLN A 314 -1.27 -36.60 5.06
N LEU A 315 -0.76 -36.05 3.95
CA LEU A 315 0.66 -35.86 3.74
C LEU A 315 1.25 -34.84 4.73
N ILE A 316 0.59 -33.69 4.91
CA ILE A 316 0.99 -32.68 5.90
C ILE A 316 1.08 -33.32 7.30
N GLN A 317 0.04 -34.06 7.70
CA GLN A 317 0.02 -34.72 9.01
C GLN A 317 1.19 -35.68 9.18
N ARG A 318 1.50 -36.49 8.16
CA ARG A 318 2.61 -37.46 8.18
C ARG A 318 3.99 -36.79 8.18
N VAL A 319 4.16 -35.69 7.46
CA VAL A 319 5.41 -34.90 7.48
C VAL A 319 5.63 -34.28 8.86
N ILE A 320 4.58 -33.76 9.49
CA ILE A 320 4.63 -33.24 10.87
C ILE A 320 4.97 -34.37 11.87
N GLU A 321 4.32 -35.53 11.77
CA GLU A 321 4.61 -36.69 12.64
C GLU A 321 6.06 -37.21 12.48
N SER A 322 6.68 -36.97 11.33
CA SER A 322 8.05 -37.37 11.02
C SER A 322 9.04 -36.20 11.09
N GLN A 323 8.68 -35.08 11.73
CA GLN A 323 9.47 -33.85 11.75
C GLN A 323 10.89 -34.05 12.31
N GLU A 324 11.08 -34.97 13.26
CA GLU A 324 12.41 -35.33 13.80
C GLU A 324 13.35 -35.91 12.73
N SER A 325 12.81 -36.59 11.72
CA SER A 325 13.56 -37.15 10.60
C SER A 325 13.89 -36.10 9.54
N PHE A 326 12.94 -35.20 9.22
CA PHE A 326 13.05 -34.22 8.13
C PHE A 326 13.80 -32.93 8.51
N GLY A 327 14.09 -32.70 9.79
CA GLY A 327 14.85 -31.54 10.27
C GLY A 327 14.22 -30.19 9.87
N SER A 328 15.06 -29.25 9.40
CA SER A 328 14.60 -27.91 8.99
C SER A 328 13.76 -27.90 7.71
N SER A 329 13.92 -28.91 6.85
CA SER A 329 13.22 -28.99 5.55
C SER A 329 11.73 -29.33 5.70
N ALA A 330 11.34 -29.93 6.83
CA ALA A 330 9.95 -30.26 7.13
C ALA A 330 9.04 -29.02 7.12
N ALA A 331 9.52 -27.90 7.67
CA ALA A 331 8.74 -26.68 7.78
C ALA A 331 8.47 -26.05 6.40
N SER A 332 9.46 -26.05 5.51
CA SER A 332 9.32 -25.53 4.15
C SER A 332 8.35 -26.38 3.33
N LEU A 333 8.53 -27.71 3.36
CA LEU A 333 7.64 -28.65 2.69
C LEU A 333 6.19 -28.55 3.20
N VAL A 334 5.98 -28.46 4.52
CA VAL A 334 4.64 -28.28 5.10
C VAL A 334 4.01 -26.97 4.63
N ASN A 335 4.79 -25.89 4.52
CA ASN A 335 4.29 -24.61 4.03
C ASN A 335 3.87 -24.71 2.54
N SER A 336 4.70 -25.31 1.68
CA SER A 336 4.37 -25.52 0.26
C SER A 336 3.14 -26.42 0.08
N LEU A 337 3.02 -27.49 0.88
CA LEU A 337 1.83 -28.35 0.89
C LEU A 337 0.58 -27.63 1.41
N HIS A 338 0.71 -26.71 2.37
CA HIS A 338 -0.40 -25.89 2.84
C HIS A 338 -0.91 -24.94 1.76
N LEU A 339 0.00 -24.28 1.03
CA LEU A 339 -0.34 -23.39 -0.08
C LEU A 339 -1.04 -24.18 -1.20
N MET A 340 -0.50 -25.34 -1.57
CA MET A 340 -1.14 -26.26 -2.51
C MET A 340 -2.51 -26.72 -2.00
N GLY A 341 -2.66 -27.02 -0.71
CA GLY A 341 -3.94 -27.39 -0.11
C GLY A 341 -4.96 -26.25 -0.14
N GLU A 342 -4.54 -25.00 0.05
CA GLU A 342 -5.40 -23.83 -0.09
C GLU A 342 -5.91 -23.67 -1.52
N THR A 343 -5.04 -23.79 -2.52
CA THR A 343 -5.44 -23.67 -3.91
C THR A 343 -6.37 -24.81 -4.32
N VAL A 344 -6.06 -26.05 -3.92
CA VAL A 344 -6.90 -27.22 -4.23
C VAL A 344 -8.27 -27.13 -3.58
N ARG A 345 -8.37 -26.60 -2.35
CA ARG A 345 -9.67 -26.30 -1.71
C ARG A 345 -10.50 -25.29 -2.50
N THR A 346 -9.84 -24.37 -3.20
CA THR A 346 -10.50 -23.44 -4.13
C THR A 346 -10.73 -24.04 -5.52
N GLN A 347 -10.56 -25.35 -5.68
CA GLN A 347 -10.67 -26.09 -6.95
C GLN A 347 -9.68 -25.58 -8.01
N ARG A 348 -8.45 -25.27 -7.58
CA ARG A 348 -7.36 -24.80 -8.44
C ARG A 348 -6.08 -25.54 -8.09
N LEU A 349 -5.21 -25.72 -9.06
CA LEU A 349 -3.83 -26.16 -8.83
C LEU A 349 -2.97 -25.54 -9.92
N SER A 350 -2.02 -24.69 -9.55
CA SER A 350 -1.10 -24.08 -10.51
C SER A 350 0.18 -24.91 -10.66
N ASN A 351 0.86 -24.78 -11.80
CA ASN A 351 2.19 -25.37 -11.99
C ASN A 351 3.20 -24.83 -10.97
N HIS A 352 3.01 -23.59 -10.50
CA HIS A 352 3.87 -23.02 -9.47
C HIS A 352 3.76 -23.81 -8.18
N GLU A 353 2.55 -24.13 -7.71
CA GLU A 353 2.37 -24.92 -6.48
C GLU A 353 2.90 -26.35 -6.62
N VAL A 354 2.67 -27.00 -7.77
CA VAL A 354 3.22 -28.33 -8.06
C VAL A 354 4.74 -28.28 -8.10
N SER A 355 5.32 -27.27 -8.75
CA SER A 355 6.75 -27.06 -8.87
C SER A 355 7.40 -26.71 -7.53
N ASP A 356 6.75 -25.91 -6.68
CA ASP A 356 7.24 -25.58 -5.35
C ASP A 356 7.34 -26.84 -4.50
N VAL A 357 6.28 -27.66 -4.49
CA VAL A 357 6.29 -28.94 -3.78
C VAL A 357 7.34 -29.87 -4.37
N ALA A 358 7.47 -29.95 -5.70
CA ALA A 358 8.48 -30.79 -6.34
C ALA A 358 9.92 -30.33 -6.00
N HIS A 359 10.20 -29.03 -6.00
CA HIS A 359 11.49 -28.48 -5.59
C HIS A 359 11.81 -28.78 -4.13
N GLU A 360 10.86 -28.57 -3.22
CA GLU A 360 11.03 -28.86 -1.80
C GLU A 360 11.30 -30.35 -1.55
N VAL A 361 10.59 -31.24 -2.26
CA VAL A 361 10.80 -32.69 -2.16
C VAL A 361 12.11 -33.12 -2.82
N ALA A 362 12.50 -32.53 -3.95
CA ALA A 362 13.76 -32.83 -4.63
C ALA A 362 14.99 -32.43 -3.79
N ALA A 363 14.86 -31.33 -3.03
CA ALA A 363 15.90 -30.81 -2.13
C ALA A 363 16.10 -31.63 -0.84
N LEU A 364 15.23 -32.62 -0.57
CA LEU A 364 15.40 -33.53 0.56
C LEU A 364 16.56 -34.52 0.34
N GLU A 365 17.14 -35.01 1.44
CA GLU A 365 18.05 -36.15 1.43
C GLU A 365 17.38 -37.38 0.80
N ALA A 366 18.16 -38.25 0.15
CA ALA A 366 17.60 -39.33 -0.67
C ALA A 366 16.62 -40.25 0.08
N SER A 367 16.89 -40.56 1.36
CA SER A 367 16.00 -41.37 2.21
C SER A 367 14.68 -40.66 2.52
N ASP A 368 14.73 -39.35 2.74
CA ASP A 368 13.58 -38.52 3.09
C ASP A 368 12.71 -38.27 1.88
N ARG A 369 13.35 -38.03 0.72
CA ARG A 369 12.70 -37.93 -0.58
C ARG A 369 11.94 -39.20 -0.93
N GLU A 370 12.57 -40.37 -0.81
CA GLU A 370 11.92 -41.68 -0.99
C GLU A 370 10.74 -41.86 -0.03
N THR A 371 10.89 -41.41 1.22
CA THR A 371 9.80 -41.44 2.20
C THR A 371 8.63 -40.59 1.75
N VAL A 372 8.86 -39.32 1.38
CA VAL A 372 7.79 -38.41 0.93
C VAL A 372 7.12 -38.93 -0.35
N ILE A 373 7.90 -39.43 -1.32
CA ILE A 373 7.35 -40.11 -2.51
C ILE A 373 6.47 -41.29 -2.09
N GLY A 374 6.92 -42.14 -1.17
CA GLY A 374 6.11 -43.24 -0.64
C GLY A 374 4.81 -42.76 0.02
N LEU A 375 4.83 -41.65 0.76
CA LEU A 375 3.63 -41.05 1.36
C LEU A 375 2.69 -40.48 0.29
N LEU A 376 3.23 -39.84 -0.76
CA LEU A 376 2.46 -39.38 -1.91
C LEU A 376 1.74 -40.56 -2.59
N ARG A 377 2.44 -41.67 -2.81
CA ARG A 377 1.84 -42.90 -3.36
C ARG A 377 0.72 -43.45 -2.48
N GLN A 378 0.92 -43.47 -1.17
CA GLN A 378 -0.07 -43.96 -0.22
C GLN A 378 -1.30 -43.04 -0.09
N ALA A 379 -1.13 -41.74 -0.32
CA ALA A 379 -2.22 -40.77 -0.29
C ALA A 379 -3.20 -40.95 -1.47
N GLY A 380 -2.85 -41.75 -2.48
CA GLY A 380 -3.76 -42.16 -3.55
C GLY A 380 -4.16 -41.01 -4.48
N ILE A 381 -3.18 -40.18 -4.84
CA ILE A 381 -3.40 -38.90 -5.52
C ILE A 381 -3.53 -39.04 -7.04
N GLY A 382 -3.45 -40.26 -7.57
CA GLY A 382 -3.73 -40.61 -8.97
C GLY A 382 -2.73 -39.99 -9.94
N ILE A 383 -3.20 -39.45 -11.07
CA ILE A 383 -2.34 -38.84 -12.11
C ILE A 383 -1.41 -37.73 -11.57
N ILE A 384 -1.79 -37.07 -10.48
CA ILE A 384 -1.00 -35.99 -9.86
C ILE A 384 0.24 -36.55 -9.15
N GLU A 385 0.13 -37.75 -8.57
CA GLU A 385 1.24 -38.45 -7.94
C GLU A 385 2.33 -38.77 -8.97
N GLU A 386 1.96 -39.39 -10.10
CA GLU A 386 2.92 -39.76 -11.15
C GLU A 386 3.72 -38.54 -11.63
N ARG A 387 3.06 -37.39 -11.77
CA ARG A 387 3.68 -36.14 -12.26
C ARG A 387 4.53 -35.45 -11.22
N LEU A 388 4.08 -35.41 -9.97
CA LEU A 388 4.89 -34.85 -8.88
C LEU A 388 6.14 -35.71 -8.69
N VAL A 389 6.03 -37.03 -8.80
CA VAL A 389 7.17 -37.96 -8.75
C VAL A 389 8.11 -37.73 -9.93
N GLU A 390 7.60 -37.66 -11.17
CA GLU A 390 8.40 -37.37 -12.37
C GLU A 390 9.16 -36.04 -12.24
N ALA A 391 8.48 -34.97 -11.80
CA ALA A 391 9.09 -33.66 -11.60
C ALA A 391 10.18 -33.68 -10.50
N VAL A 392 9.94 -34.41 -9.41
CA VAL A 392 10.94 -34.60 -8.34
C VAL A 392 12.16 -35.36 -8.85
N GLU A 393 11.95 -36.42 -9.63
CA GLU A 393 13.03 -37.24 -10.20
C GLU A 393 13.87 -36.47 -11.22
N ASP A 394 13.22 -35.69 -12.09
CA ASP A 394 13.89 -34.80 -13.05
C ASP A 394 14.75 -33.75 -12.34
N LEU A 395 14.20 -33.08 -11.32
CA LEU A 395 14.90 -32.07 -10.52
C LEU A 395 16.04 -32.66 -9.67
N ALA A 396 15.91 -33.90 -9.21
CA ALA A 396 16.94 -34.56 -8.41
C ALA A 396 18.11 -35.11 -9.26
N SER A 397 17.91 -35.27 -10.57
CA SER A 397 18.89 -35.85 -11.50
C SER A 397 19.77 -34.81 -12.21
N GLY A 398 19.36 -33.53 -12.20
CA GLY A 398 20.10 -32.40 -12.76
C GLY A 398 20.88 -31.63 -11.71
#